data_AF-A0A356MQ86-F1
#
_entry.id   AF-A0A356MQ86-F1
#
_cell.length_a   1.000
_cell.length_b   1.000
_cell.length_c   1.000
_cell.angle_alpha   90.00
_cell.angle_beta   90.00
_cell.angle_gamma   90.00
#
_symmetry.space_group_name_H-M   'P 1'
#
loop_
_entity.id
_entity.type
_entity.pdbx_description
1 polymer ?
#
loop_
_entity_poly.entity_id
_entity_poly.type
_entity_poly.pdbx_seq_one_letter_code
_entity_poly.pdbx_strand_id
1 'polypeptide(L)'
;AFMDWRGFDEDEWWSVRDALKEAREPIETKIFTSDRDFAAISQARQSLANMELVGRAELGRLDFFKLKPRSETGLLVLNPPYGER
;
A
#
# COMPACT_ATOMS: atom_id res chain seq x y z
N ALA A 1 -15.76 15.67 5.26
CA ALA A 1 -16.85 14.94 5.93
C ALA A 1 -16.80 14.94 7.47
N PHE A 2 -15.67 15.16 8.16
CA PHE A 2 -15.66 15.58 9.58
C PHE A 2 -15.13 17.01 9.76
N MET A 3 -14.26 17.47 8.85
CA MET A 3 -13.76 18.84 8.76
C MET A 3 -14.85 19.89 8.45
N ASP A 4 -16.05 19.45 8.06
CA ASP A 4 -17.19 20.32 7.75
C ASP A 4 -18.12 20.54 8.96
N TRP A 5 -17.81 19.92 10.11
CA TRP A 5 -18.69 19.95 11.27
C TRP A 5 -18.52 21.23 12.08
N ARG A 6 -19.63 21.68 12.68
CA ARG A 6 -19.59 22.81 13.62
C ARG A 6 -18.77 22.40 14.85
N GLY A 7 -17.65 23.10 15.08
CA GLY A 7 -16.71 22.79 16.15
C GLY A 7 -15.47 22.01 15.69
N PHE A 8 -15.28 21.81 14.38
CA PHE A 8 -13.98 21.39 13.84
C PHE A 8 -12.94 22.48 14.13
N ASP A 9 -11.83 22.07 14.74
CA ASP A 9 -10.64 22.90 14.94
C ASP A 9 -9.63 22.57 13.84
N GLU A 10 -9.49 23.50 12.89
CA GLU A 10 -8.59 23.35 11.76
C GLU A 10 -7.12 23.38 12.18
N ASP A 11 -6.78 24.23 13.15
CA ASP A 11 -5.41 24.40 13.63
C ASP A 11 -4.94 23.16 14.41
N GLU A 12 -5.79 22.63 15.27
CA GLU A 12 -5.53 21.37 15.99
C GLU A 12 -5.32 20.22 15.01
N TRP A 13 -6.18 20.12 13.99
CA TRP A 13 -6.06 19.08 12.97
C TRP A 13 -4.73 19.16 12.20
N TRP A 14 -4.34 20.34 11.73
CA TRP A 14 -3.08 20.50 11.01
C TRP A 14 -1.87 20.25 11.92
N SER A 15 -1.92 20.69 13.18
CA SER A 15 -0.88 20.42 14.17
C SER A 15 -0.62 18.93 14.37
N VAL A 16 -1.68 18.13 14.59
CA VAL A 16 -1.56 16.68 14.77
C VAL A 16 -1.07 16.00 13.49
N ARG A 17 -1.62 16.37 12.32
CA ARG A 17 -1.22 15.81 11.03
C ARG A 17 0.28 16.01 10.77
N ASP A 18 0.78 17.21 11.01
CA ASP A 18 2.14 17.58 10.66
C ASP A 18 3.15 16.98 11.65
N ALA A 19 2.85 16.99 12.95
CA ALA A 19 3.64 16.27 13.95
C ALA A 19 3.80 14.78 13.60
N LEU A 20 2.72 14.11 13.16
CA LEU A 20 2.77 12.71 12.76
C LEU A 20 3.47 12.47 11.41
N LYS A 21 3.46 13.45 10.50
CA LYS A 21 4.23 13.36 9.24
C LYS A 21 5.73 13.50 9.50
N GLU A 22 6.12 14.44 10.36
CA GLU A 22 7.52 14.66 10.74
C GLU A 22 8.09 13.48 11.52
N ALA A 23 7.28 12.85 12.38
CA ALA A 23 7.67 11.66 13.14
C ALA A 23 7.77 10.37 12.30
N ARG A 24 7.52 10.40 10.99
CA ARG A 24 7.62 9.20 10.14
C ARG A 24 9.07 8.79 9.93
N GLU A 25 9.40 7.60 10.40
CA GLU A 25 10.69 6.97 10.11
C GLU A 25 10.59 6.10 8.84
N PRO A 26 11.45 6.31 7.83
CA PRO A 26 11.49 5.46 6.65
C PRO A 26 12.08 4.10 7.02
N ILE A 27 11.31 3.03 6.78
CA ILE A 27 11.79 1.66 6.92
C ILE A 27 12.22 1.16 5.55
N GLU A 28 13.51 0.82 5.41
CA GLU A 28 13.99 0.13 4.22
C GLU A 28 13.60 -1.34 4.29
N THR A 29 12.60 -1.71 3.49
CA THR A 29 12.14 -3.10 3.36
C THR A 29 11.74 -3.35 1.92
N LYS A 30 12.18 -4.50 1.39
CA LYS A 30 11.78 -4.95 0.05
C LYS A 30 10.40 -5.56 0.11
N ILE A 31 9.45 -4.95 -0.58
CA ILE A 31 8.10 -5.47 -0.75
C ILE A 31 7.98 -6.02 -2.17
N PHE A 32 7.58 -7.28 -2.29
CA PHE A 32 7.30 -7.93 -3.56
C PHE A 32 5.80 -8.17 -3.67
N THR A 33 5.20 -7.80 -4.78
CA THR A 33 3.77 -8.07 -5.03
C THR A 33 3.60 -8.67 -6.41
N SER A 34 2.60 -9.54 -6.54
CA SER A 34 2.24 -10.08 -7.84
C SER A 34 0.80 -10.50 -7.91
N ASP A 35 0.24 -10.36 -9.12
CA ASP A 35 -1.07 -10.87 -9.48
C ASP A 35 -1.00 -11.46 -10.90
N ARG A 36 -1.89 -12.41 -11.21
CA ARG A 36 -2.03 -12.96 -12.56
C ARG A 36 -2.71 -11.95 -13.50
N ASP A 37 -3.59 -11.12 -12.94
CA ASP A 37 -4.38 -10.13 -13.67
C ASP A 37 -3.55 -8.87 -13.94
N PHE A 38 -3.44 -8.54 -15.22
CA PHE A 38 -2.74 -7.33 -15.66
C PHE A 38 -3.46 -6.06 -15.20
N ALA A 39 -4.80 -6.07 -15.17
CA ALA A 39 -5.58 -4.91 -14.75
C ALA A 39 -5.31 -4.57 -13.29
N ALA A 40 -5.26 -5.58 -12.41
CA ALA A 40 -4.91 -5.42 -11.00
C ALA A 40 -3.50 -4.81 -10.82
N ILE A 41 -2.51 -5.28 -11.56
CA ILE A 41 -1.14 -4.71 -11.52
C ILE A 41 -1.11 -3.26 -11.99
N SER A 42 -1.86 -2.93 -13.05
CA SER A 42 -1.96 -1.54 -13.54
C SER A 42 -2.59 -0.62 -12.49
N GLN A 43 -3.67 -1.05 -11.85
CA GLN A 43 -4.35 -0.31 -10.79
C GLN A 43 -3.46 -0.14 -9.55
N ALA A 44 -2.73 -1.17 -9.15
CA ALA A 44 -1.77 -1.10 -8.06
C ALA A 44 -0.65 -0.09 -8.35
N ARG A 45 -0.12 -0.07 -9.58
CA ARG A 45 0.88 0.91 -10.01
C ARG A 45 0.36 2.34 -9.93
N GLN A 46 -0.85 2.59 -10.42
CA GLN A 46 -1.47 3.91 -10.36
C GLN A 46 -1.74 4.35 -8.92
N SER A 47 -2.18 3.42 -8.07
CA SER A 47 -2.41 3.69 -6.65
C SER A 47 -1.11 4.08 -5.93
N LEU A 48 -0.02 3.35 -6.16
CA LEU A 48 1.30 3.71 -5.61
C LEU A 48 1.79 5.07 -6.13
N ALA A 49 1.51 5.40 -7.39
CA ALA A 49 1.84 6.72 -7.94
C ALA A 49 1.07 7.84 -7.24
N ASN A 50 -0.25 7.68 -7.07
CA ASN A 50 -1.09 8.67 -6.40
C ASN A 50 -0.73 8.88 -4.92
N MET A 51 -0.15 7.86 -4.28
CA MET A 51 0.32 7.94 -2.90
C MET A 51 1.79 8.35 -2.76
N GLU A 52 2.47 8.67 -3.88
CA GLU A 52 3.90 8.98 -3.91
C GLU A 52 4.79 7.85 -3.35
N LEU A 53 4.33 6.61 -3.49
CA LEU A 53 5.01 5.38 -3.05
C LEU A 53 5.64 4.60 -4.21
N VAL A 54 5.89 5.26 -5.34
CA VAL A 54 6.52 4.61 -6.50
C VAL A 54 7.87 4.04 -6.09
N GLY A 55 8.12 2.79 -6.47
CA GLY A 55 9.36 2.08 -6.15
C GLY A 55 9.44 1.49 -4.73
N ARG A 56 8.45 1.75 -3.87
CA ARG A 56 8.38 1.12 -2.53
C ARG A 56 8.03 -0.37 -2.57
N ALA A 57 7.44 -0.83 -3.67
CA ALA A 57 7.15 -2.23 -3.91
C ALA A 57 7.48 -2.61 -5.36
N GLU A 58 8.03 -3.82 -5.55
CA GLU A 58 8.23 -4.41 -6.86
C GLU A 58 6.94 -5.11 -7.32
N LEU A 59 6.31 -4.55 -8.35
CA LEU A 59 5.09 -5.12 -8.95
C LEU A 59 5.46 -6.10 -10.06
N GLY A 60 4.99 -7.34 -9.97
CA GLY A 60 5.16 -8.37 -10.99
C GLY A 60 3.84 -8.97 -11.47
N ARG A 61 3.78 -9.41 -12.74
CA ARG A 61 2.69 -10.26 -13.20
C ARG A 61 3.11 -11.71 -13.08
N LEU A 62 2.53 -12.43 -12.12
CA LEU A 62 2.90 -13.82 -11.84
C LEU A 62 1.72 -14.57 -11.25
N ASP A 63 1.57 -15.83 -11.65
CA ASP A 63 0.66 -16.75 -10.97
C ASP A 63 1.26 -17.16 -9.63
N PHE A 64 0.50 -16.96 -8.55
CA PHE A 64 0.91 -17.30 -7.19
C PHE A 64 1.42 -18.74 -7.07
N PHE A 65 0.77 -19.71 -7.74
CA PHE A 65 1.19 -21.12 -7.69
C PHE A 65 2.54 -21.39 -8.38
N LYS A 66 3.04 -20.43 -9.16
CA LYS A 66 4.36 -20.47 -9.81
C LYS A 66 5.37 -19.54 -9.12
N LEU A 67 4.96 -18.85 -8.06
CA LEU A 67 5.81 -17.92 -7.33
C LEU A 67 6.90 -18.68 -6.60
N LYS A 68 8.15 -18.26 -6.81
CA LYS A 68 9.30 -18.70 -6.03
C LYS A 68 9.67 -17.60 -5.04
N PRO A 69 9.84 -17.92 -3.75
CA PRO A 69 10.32 -16.96 -2.75
C PRO A 69 11.62 -16.30 -3.22
N ARG A 70 11.71 -14.98 -3.01
CA ARG A 70 12.89 -14.17 -3.37
C ARG A 70 13.83 -13.92 -2.18
N SER A 71 13.46 -14.40 -1.01
CA SER A 71 14.24 -14.35 0.23
C SER A 71 14.09 -15.68 0.98
N GLU A 72 15.05 -15.99 1.85
CA GLU A 72 15.03 -17.20 2.69
C GLU A 72 13.95 -17.12 3.77
N THR A 73 13.73 -15.93 4.32
CA THR A 73 12.71 -15.65 5.33
C THR A 73 11.88 -14.44 4.93
N GLY A 74 10.64 -14.36 5.42
CA GLY A 74 9.78 -13.21 5.20
C GLY A 74 8.34 -13.46 5.64
N LEU A 75 7.49 -12.48 5.35
CA LEU A 75 6.06 -12.56 5.58
C LEU A 75 5.33 -12.60 4.24
N LEU A 76 4.45 -13.58 4.07
CA LEU A 76 3.52 -13.64 2.96
C LEU A 76 2.13 -13.22 3.45
N VAL A 77 1.58 -12.18 2.84
CA VAL A 77 0.21 -11.73 3.07
C VAL A 77 -0.55 -11.85 1.75
N LEU A 78 -1.69 -12.54 1.77
CA LEU A 78 -2.54 -12.72 0.60
C LEU A 78 -4.03 -12.67 0.97
N ASN A 79 -4.84 -12.22 0.03
CA ASN A 79 -6.30 -12.22 0.10
C ASN A 79 -6.84 -13.00 -1.12
N PRO A 80 -6.87 -14.34 -1.07
CA PRO A 80 -7.28 -15.16 -2.21
C PRO A 80 -8.78 -15.01 -2.50
N PRO A 81 -9.23 -15.33 -3.72
CA PRO A 81 -10.65 -15.32 -4.05
C PRO A 81 -11.42 -16.33 -3.17
N TYR A 82 -12.58 -15.91 -2.67
CA TYR A 82 -13.38 -16.67 -1.69
C TYR A 82 -14.32 -17.72 -2.32
N GLY A 83 -14.40 -17.78 -3.66
CA GLY A 83 -15.16 -18.81 -4.37
C GLY A 83 -16.67 -18.55 -4.50
N GLU A 84 -17.19 -17.45 -3.95
CA GLU A 84 -18.60 -17.06 -4.12
C GLU A 84 -18.80 -16.22 -5.39
N ARG A 85 -19.89 -16.50 -6.12
CA ARG A 85 -20.39 -15.75 -7.28
C ARG A 85 -21.86 -15.45 -7.09
#